data_AF-A0A1Q7JF56-F1
#
_entry.id   AF-A0A1Q7JF56-F1
#
_cell.length_a   1.000
_cell.length_b   1.000
_cell.length_c   1.000
_cell.angle_alpha   90.00
_cell.angle_beta   90.00
_cell.angle_gamma   90.00
#
_symmetry.space_group_name_H-M   'P 1'
#
loop_
_entity.id
_entity.type
_entity.pdbx_description
1 polymer ?
#
loop_
_entity_poly.entity_id
_entity_poly.type
_entity_poly.pdbx_seq_one_letter_code
_entity_poly.pdbx_strand_id
1 'polypeptide(L)'
;MARIKLKAFQAIDRRTVAARETLAFKGELAAALGGEADLSPQRRKLVDMTARAALLLDHVDAYLFEQRSLVNARAKTLLPVLVQRQSLADHLARLLDKLGLDRVPQRVPALHDVLAEIASQREASASPAPDVHPDQELGQ
;
A
#
# COMPACT_ATOMS: atom_id res chain seq x y z
N MET A 1 -26.26 -11.60 19.99
CA MET A 1 -25.32 -10.71 19.27
C MET A 1 -24.31 -11.58 18.52
N ALA A 2 -24.19 -11.46 17.20
CA ALA A 2 -23.20 -12.22 16.42
C ALA A 2 -21.81 -11.62 16.62
N ARG A 3 -20.81 -12.43 17.02
CA ARG A 3 -19.39 -12.02 17.07
C ARG A 3 -18.74 -12.35 15.72
N ILE A 4 -18.35 -11.32 14.96
CA ILE A 4 -17.66 -11.49 13.69
C ILE A 4 -16.16 -11.19 13.89
N LYS A 5 -15.30 -12.17 13.59
CA LYS A 5 -13.83 -11.99 13.60
C LYS A 5 -13.38 -11.46 12.24
N LEU A 6 -13.07 -10.16 12.15
CA LEU A 6 -12.54 -9.54 10.94
C LEU A 6 -11.03 -9.78 10.85
N LYS A 7 -10.58 -10.43 9.76
CA LYS A 7 -9.14 -10.64 9.48
C LYS A 7 -8.57 -9.65 8.46
N ALA A 8 -9.40 -8.87 7.76
CA ALA A 8 -8.96 -7.91 6.74
C ALA A 8 -7.88 -8.49 5.80
N PHE A 9 -6.84 -7.71 5.46
CA PHE A 9 -5.69 -8.17 4.67
C PHE A 9 -4.82 -9.22 5.38
N GLN A 10 -5.01 -9.48 6.68
CA GLN A 10 -4.24 -10.52 7.40
C GLN A 10 -4.64 -11.94 6.97
N ALA A 11 -5.78 -12.10 6.31
CA ALA A 11 -6.18 -13.39 5.73
C ALA A 11 -5.40 -13.72 4.44
N ILE A 12 -4.74 -12.73 3.82
CA ILE A 12 -3.97 -12.91 2.59
C ILE A 12 -2.54 -13.27 2.97
N ASP A 13 -2.03 -14.39 2.45
CA ASP A 13 -0.63 -14.79 2.65
C ASP A 13 0.31 -13.83 1.90
N ARG A 14 0.98 -12.98 2.67
CA ARG A 14 1.91 -11.94 2.19
C ARG A 14 3.16 -12.49 1.52
N ARG A 15 3.42 -13.80 1.60
CA ARG A 15 4.56 -14.44 0.93
C ARG A 15 4.29 -14.71 -0.54
N THR A 16 3.00 -14.75 -0.93
CA THR A 16 2.61 -14.96 -2.33
C THR A 16 3.01 -13.75 -3.20
N VAL A 17 3.27 -14.01 -4.49
CA VAL A 17 3.56 -12.95 -5.47
C VAL A 17 2.39 -11.97 -5.56
N ALA A 18 1.17 -12.50 -5.76
CA ALA A 18 -0.05 -11.70 -5.85
C ALA A 18 -0.29 -10.79 -4.63
N ALA A 19 -0.03 -11.27 -3.41
CA ALA A 19 -0.16 -10.43 -2.22
C ALA A 19 0.87 -9.31 -2.16
N ARG A 20 2.12 -9.57 -2.58
CA ARG A 20 3.17 -8.54 -2.64
C ARG A 20 2.85 -7.47 -3.67
N GLU A 21 2.41 -7.88 -4.87
CA GLU A 21 1.97 -6.97 -5.92
C GLU A 21 0.77 -6.12 -5.48
N THR A 22 -0.22 -6.74 -4.81
CA THR A 22 -1.36 -6.00 -4.27
C THR A 22 -0.96 -4.97 -3.22
N LEU A 23 -0.02 -5.31 -2.32
CA LEU A 23 0.46 -4.38 -1.31
C LEU A 23 1.32 -3.27 -1.93
N ALA A 24 2.12 -3.58 -2.96
CA ALA A 24 2.87 -2.60 -3.73
C ALA A 24 1.93 -1.63 -4.44
N PHE A 25 0.94 -2.14 -5.16
CA PHE A 25 -0.10 -1.33 -5.83
C PHE A 25 -0.85 -0.43 -4.84
N LYS A 26 -1.20 -0.95 -3.66
CA LYS A 26 -1.79 -0.12 -2.59
C LYS A 26 -0.86 1.03 -2.19
N GLY A 27 0.43 0.75 -2.02
CA GLY A 27 1.44 1.76 -1.68
C GLY A 27 1.63 2.81 -2.78
N GLU A 28 1.62 2.40 -4.05
CA GLU A 28 1.69 3.29 -5.21
C GLU A 28 0.48 4.23 -5.28
N LEU A 29 -0.72 3.72 -5.04
CA LEU A 29 -1.93 4.54 -4.96
C LEU A 29 -1.84 5.57 -3.82
N ALA A 30 -1.38 5.15 -2.64
CA ALA A 30 -1.21 6.07 -1.52
C ALA A 30 -0.15 7.15 -1.82
N ALA A 31 0.98 6.76 -2.43
CA ALA A 31 2.04 7.68 -2.82
C ALA A 31 1.56 8.70 -3.87
N ALA A 32 0.81 8.27 -4.89
CA ALA A 32 0.24 9.13 -5.91
C ALA A 32 -0.77 10.16 -5.36
N LEU A 33 -1.32 9.91 -4.17
CA LEU A 33 -2.27 10.77 -3.48
C LEU A 33 -1.63 11.65 -2.40
N GLY A 34 -0.30 11.74 -2.39
CA GLY A 34 0.46 12.57 -1.44
C GLY A 34 1.08 11.81 -0.27
N GLY A 35 0.96 10.47 -0.23
CA GLY A 35 1.53 9.63 0.81
C GLY A 35 0.55 9.29 1.94
N GLU A 36 0.82 8.20 2.66
CA GLU A 36 -0.10 7.58 3.63
C GLU A 36 -0.49 8.51 4.81
N ALA A 37 0.43 9.39 5.21
CA ALA A 37 0.23 10.32 6.32
C ALA A 37 -0.80 11.41 6.00
N ASP A 38 -0.84 11.86 4.74
CA ASP A 38 -1.70 12.96 4.28
C ASP A 38 -3.08 12.47 3.79
N LEU A 39 -3.30 11.14 3.75
CA LEU A 39 -4.60 10.58 3.38
C LEU A 39 -5.63 10.79 4.48
N SER A 40 -6.76 11.40 4.09
CA SER A 40 -7.97 11.37 4.93
C SER A 40 -8.44 9.92 5.15
N PRO A 41 -9.17 9.64 6.25
CA PRO A 41 -9.70 8.30 6.51
C PRO A 41 -10.53 7.73 5.36
N GLN A 42 -11.29 8.58 4.65
CA GLN A 42 -12.12 8.20 3.51
C GLN A 42 -11.25 7.78 2.32
N ARG A 43 -10.19 8.54 2.00
CA ARG A 43 -9.25 8.20 0.92
C ARG A 43 -8.48 6.94 1.24
N ARG A 44 -7.99 6.79 2.47
CA ARG A 44 -7.34 5.54 2.93
C ARG A 44 -8.25 4.32 2.74
N LYS A 45 -9.54 4.46 3.07
CA LYS A 45 -10.51 3.38 2.87
C LYS A 45 -10.73 3.07 1.39
N LEU A 46 -10.80 4.08 0.52
CA LEU A 46 -10.92 3.88 -0.93
C LEU A 46 -9.69 3.18 -1.51
N VAL A 47 -8.48 3.58 -1.10
CA VAL A 47 -7.22 2.90 -1.49
C VAL A 47 -7.26 1.42 -1.09
N ASP A 48 -7.65 1.12 0.15
CA ASP A 48 -7.77 -0.27 0.61
C ASP A 48 -8.83 -1.07 -0.17
N MET A 49 -9.95 -0.45 -0.53
CA MET A 49 -11.00 -1.10 -1.34
C MET A 49 -10.53 -1.36 -2.76
N THR A 50 -9.83 -0.40 -3.36
CA THR A 50 -9.26 -0.48 -4.71
C THR A 50 -8.27 -1.62 -4.81
N ALA A 51 -7.32 -1.71 -3.86
CA ALA A 51 -6.35 -2.80 -3.81
C ALA A 51 -7.01 -4.19 -3.68
N ARG A 52 -8.08 -4.31 -2.88
CA ARG A 52 -8.83 -5.57 -2.77
C ARG A 52 -9.60 -5.90 -4.04
N ALA A 53 -10.23 -4.92 -4.67
CA ALA A 53 -10.97 -5.12 -5.92
C ALA A 53 -10.03 -5.56 -7.06
N ALA A 54 -8.84 -4.96 -7.16
CA ALA A 54 -7.80 -5.36 -8.09
C ALA A 54 -7.36 -6.81 -7.87
N LEU A 55 -6.99 -7.18 -6.63
CA LEU A 55 -6.60 -8.56 -6.30
C LEU A 55 -7.70 -9.58 -6.65
N LEU A 56 -8.96 -9.28 -6.35
CA LEU A 56 -10.07 -10.17 -6.69
C LEU A 56 -10.25 -10.29 -8.20
N LEU A 57 -10.10 -9.19 -8.94
CA LEU A 57 -10.17 -9.18 -10.39
C LEU A 57 -9.05 -10.02 -11.01
N ASP A 58 -7.81 -9.81 -10.58
CA ASP A 58 -6.64 -10.55 -11.05
C ASP A 58 -6.78 -12.05 -10.78
N HIS A 59 -7.32 -12.43 -9.62
CA HIS A 59 -7.57 -13.83 -9.30
C HIS A 59 -8.64 -14.47 -10.21
N VAL A 60 -9.72 -13.74 -10.49
CA VAL A 60 -10.76 -14.20 -11.43
C VAL A 60 -10.21 -14.29 -12.85
N ASP A 61 -9.39 -13.33 -13.26
CA ASP A 61 -8.75 -13.32 -14.57
C ASP A 61 -7.77 -14.49 -14.73
N ALA A 62 -6.96 -14.78 -13.72
CA ALA A 62 -6.09 -15.96 -13.71
C ALA A 62 -6.90 -17.25 -13.90
N TYR A 63 -7.99 -17.43 -13.15
CA TYR A 63 -8.88 -18.58 -13.34
C TYR A 63 -9.46 -18.64 -14.75
N LEU A 64 -9.90 -17.50 -15.31
CA LEU A 64 -10.45 -17.44 -16.66
C LEU A 64 -9.40 -17.81 -17.73
N PHE A 65 -8.16 -17.36 -17.58
CA PHE A 65 -7.05 -17.68 -18.50
C PHE A 65 -6.62 -19.15 -18.44
N GLU A 66 -6.87 -19.84 -17.33
CA GLU A 66 -6.64 -21.29 -17.21
C GLU A 66 -7.73 -22.13 -17.91
N GLN A 67 -8.86 -21.53 -18.30
CA GLN A 67 -9.95 -22.27 -18.95
C GLN A 67 -9.59 -22.62 -20.40
N ARG A 68 -9.86 -23.86 -20.80
CA ARG A 68 -9.71 -24.31 -22.19
C ARG A 68 -10.59 -23.53 -23.18
N SER A 69 -11.74 -23.05 -22.73
CA SER A 69 -12.66 -22.21 -23.50
C SER A 69 -13.48 -21.34 -22.56
N LEU A 70 -13.68 -20.07 -22.93
CA LEU A 70 -14.55 -19.12 -22.23
C LEU A 70 -16.01 -19.19 -22.69
N VAL A 71 -16.29 -19.99 -23.72
CA VAL A 71 -17.60 -20.20 -24.30
C VAL A 71 -18.06 -21.63 -23.98
N ASN A 72 -19.28 -21.74 -23.45
CA ASN A 72 -19.98 -23.00 -23.35
C ASN A 72 -20.55 -23.36 -24.73
N ALA A 73 -19.90 -24.29 -25.43
CA ALA A 73 -20.28 -24.69 -26.79
C ALA A 73 -21.71 -25.27 -26.89
N ARG A 74 -22.18 -25.97 -25.84
CA ARG A 74 -23.52 -26.58 -25.83
C ARG A 74 -24.61 -25.52 -25.67
N ALA A 75 -24.42 -24.59 -24.74
CA ALA A 75 -25.39 -23.54 -24.44
C ALA A 75 -25.25 -22.31 -25.36
N LYS A 76 -24.15 -22.21 -26.12
CA LYS A 76 -23.78 -21.04 -26.94
C LYS A 76 -23.75 -19.74 -26.13
N THR A 77 -23.26 -19.81 -24.90
CA THR A 77 -23.14 -18.68 -23.97
C THR A 77 -21.72 -18.54 -23.45
N LEU A 78 -21.38 -17.37 -22.92
CA LEU A 78 -20.16 -17.18 -22.14
C LEU A 78 -20.28 -17.89 -20.78
N LEU A 79 -19.14 -18.28 -20.20
CA LEU A 79 -19.11 -18.76 -18.83
C LEU A 79 -19.66 -17.67 -17.89
N PRO A 80 -20.57 -18.00 -16.94
CA PRO A 80 -21.15 -17.00 -16.03
C PRO A 80 -20.11 -16.20 -15.25
N VAL A 81 -18.97 -16.82 -14.92
CA VAL A 81 -17.84 -16.14 -14.25
C VAL A 81 -17.25 -15.00 -15.09
N LEU A 82 -17.20 -15.14 -16.42
CA LEU A 82 -16.71 -14.08 -17.31
C LEU A 82 -17.66 -12.89 -17.31
N VAL A 83 -18.96 -13.13 -17.22
CA VAL A 83 -19.96 -12.06 -17.10
C VAL A 83 -19.85 -11.37 -15.74
N GLN A 84 -19.70 -12.12 -14.65
CA GLN A 84 -19.52 -11.57 -13.30
C GLN A 84 -18.21 -10.78 -13.15
N ARG A 85 -17.15 -11.22 -13.85
CA ARG A 85 -15.86 -10.51 -13.92
C ARG A 85 -16.03 -9.07 -14.38
N GLN A 86 -16.94 -8.79 -15.30
CA GLN A 86 -17.20 -7.41 -15.75
C GLN A 86 -17.65 -6.51 -14.60
N SER A 87 -18.49 -7.00 -13.70
CA SER A 87 -18.96 -6.23 -12.52
C SER A 87 -17.82 -5.86 -11.58
N LEU A 88 -16.84 -6.76 -11.39
CA LEU A 88 -15.63 -6.47 -10.61
C LEU A 88 -14.76 -5.40 -11.29
N ALA A 89 -14.59 -5.50 -12.61
CA ALA A 89 -13.86 -4.51 -13.39
C ALA A 89 -14.51 -3.12 -13.31
N ASP A 90 -15.83 -3.05 -13.51
CA ASP A 90 -16.57 -1.80 -13.43
C ASP A 90 -16.53 -1.21 -12.00
N HIS A 91 -16.54 -2.07 -10.98
CA HIS A 91 -16.37 -1.63 -9.60
C HIS A 91 -14.99 -1.02 -9.36
N LEU A 92 -13.93 -1.67 -9.84
CA LEU A 92 -12.56 -1.18 -9.74
C LEU A 92 -12.41 0.16 -10.48
N ALA A 93 -12.91 0.27 -11.70
CA ALA A 93 -12.88 1.51 -12.49
C ALA A 93 -13.54 2.67 -11.72
N ARG A 94 -14.75 2.45 -11.18
CA ARG A 94 -15.43 3.46 -10.36
C ARG A 94 -14.68 3.85 -9.09
N LEU A 95 -13.89 2.94 -8.50
CA LEU A 95 -13.06 3.26 -7.34
C LEU A 95 -11.85 4.12 -7.74
N LEU A 96 -11.21 3.80 -8.87
CA LEU A 96 -10.10 4.56 -9.42
C LEU A 96 -10.55 5.98 -9.83
N ASP A 97 -11.71 6.10 -10.48
CA ASP A 97 -12.29 7.41 -10.82
C ASP A 97 -12.51 8.28 -9.58
N LYS A 98 -12.93 7.67 -8.46
CA LYS A 98 -13.13 8.37 -7.19
C LYS A 98 -11.83 8.79 -6.50
N LEU A 99 -10.74 8.06 -6.71
CA LEU A 99 -9.42 8.45 -6.23
C LEU A 99 -8.84 9.59 -7.07
N GLY A 100 -9.26 9.69 -8.34
CA GLY A 100 -8.79 10.66 -9.31
C GLY A 100 -7.66 10.10 -10.15
N LEU A 101 -7.64 10.47 -11.44
CA LEU A 101 -6.59 10.08 -12.38
C LEU A 101 -5.37 11.00 -12.29
N ASP A 102 -5.52 12.16 -11.65
CA ASP A 102 -4.47 13.17 -11.52
C ASP A 102 -3.60 12.87 -10.31
N ARG A 103 -2.28 12.81 -10.53
CA ARG A 103 -1.29 12.65 -9.46
C ARG A 103 -1.21 13.91 -8.62
N VAL A 104 -1.32 13.77 -7.31
CA VAL A 104 -1.10 14.87 -6.35
C VAL A 104 0.37 14.88 -5.98
N PRO A 105 1.09 16.01 -6.13
CA PRO A 105 2.49 16.08 -5.69
C PRO A 105 2.58 15.80 -4.19
N GLN A 106 3.50 14.91 -3.80
CA GLN A 106 3.75 14.59 -2.40
C GLN A 106 4.23 15.83 -1.66
N ARG A 107 3.73 16.06 -0.44
CA ARG A 107 4.30 17.07 0.46
C ARG A 107 5.68 16.62 0.90
N VAL A 108 6.69 17.14 0.23
CA VAL A 108 8.08 17.06 0.65
C VAL A 108 8.41 18.23 1.60
N PRO A 109 9.18 18.01 2.67
CA PRO A 109 9.61 19.08 3.57
C PRO A 109 10.32 20.19 2.78
N ALA A 110 10.15 21.45 3.22
CA ALA A 110 10.88 22.53 2.57
C ALA A 110 12.38 22.36 2.80
N LEU A 111 13.19 22.84 1.85
CA LEU A 111 14.66 22.72 1.93
C LEU A 111 15.21 23.26 3.26
N HIS A 112 14.63 24.34 3.78
CA HIS A 112 15.00 24.92 5.07
C HIS A 112 14.78 23.94 6.24
N ASP A 113 13.66 23.20 6.24
CA ASP A 113 13.35 22.25 7.30
C ASP A 113 14.34 21.08 7.29
N VAL A 114 14.71 20.60 6.10
CA VAL A 114 15.72 19.56 5.92
C VAL A 114 17.10 20.03 6.40
N LEU A 115 17.48 21.27 6.06
CA LEU A 115 18.75 21.84 6.51
C LEU A 115 18.82 22.00 8.03
N ALA A 116 17.72 22.43 8.67
CA ALA A 116 17.63 22.54 10.12
C ALA A 116 17.74 21.17 10.81
N GLU A 117 17.12 20.14 10.24
CA GLU A 117 17.20 18.77 10.76
C GLU A 117 18.63 18.20 10.65
N ILE A 118 19.29 18.38 9.50
CA ILE A 118 20.69 17.95 9.30
C ILE A 118 21.64 18.67 10.26
N ALA A 119 21.43 19.98 10.50
CA ALA A 119 22.24 20.75 11.45
C ALA A 119 22.08 20.21 12.88
N SER A 120 20.85 19.96 13.32
CA SER A 120 20.56 19.41 14.65
C SER A 120 21.14 18.01 14.85
N GLN A 121 21.08 17.14 13.82
CA GLN A 121 21.70 15.81 13.88
C GLN A 121 23.24 15.88 13.96
N ARG A 122 23.87 16.84 13.28
CA ARG A 122 25.32 17.09 13.36
C ARG A 122 25.74 17.55 14.76
N GLU A 123 24.98 18.46 15.37
CA GLU A 123 25.26 18.94 16.72
C GLU A 123 25.09 17.83 17.76
N ALA A 124 24.05 16.99 17.63
CA ALA A 124 23.86 15.83 18.50
C ALA A 124 24.97 14.77 18.36
N SER A 125 25.51 14.60 17.15
CA SER A 125 26.61 13.67 16.87
C SER A 125 27.98 14.23 17.29
N ALA A 126 28.08 15.54 17.51
CA ALA A 126 29.30 16.24 17.88
C ALA A 126 29.48 16.45 19.40
N SER A 127 28.57 15.93 20.24
CA SER A 127 28.73 15.99 21.69
C SER A 127 29.87 15.04 22.13
N PRO A 128 30.87 15.50 22.93
CA PRO A 128 32.14 14.81 23.06
C PRO A 128 32.06 13.60 24.00
N ALA A 129 32.97 12.64 23.76
CA ALA A 129 33.25 11.50 24.61
C ALA A 129 33.41 11.90 26.09
N PRO A 130 32.99 11.04 27.05
CA PRO A 130 33.16 11.34 28.46
C PRO A 130 34.66 11.51 28.74
N ASP A 131 35.02 12.62 29.38
CA ASP A 131 36.36 12.87 29.89
C ASP A 131 36.80 11.68 30.76
N VAL A 132 37.62 10.80 30.19
CA VAL A 132 38.42 9.86 30.98
C VAL A 132 39.49 10.71 31.62
N HIS A 133 39.25 11.18 32.85
CA HIS A 133 40.29 11.76 33.69
C HIS A 133 41.40 10.71 33.89
N PRO A 134 42.62 10.93 33.37
CA PRO A 134 43.78 10.25 33.90
C PRO A 134 44.20 10.95 35.20
N ASP A 135 44.92 10.24 36.05
CA ASP A 135 45.67 10.76 37.21
C ASP A 135 44.90 10.86 38.54
N GLN A 136 44.54 9.69 39.07
CA GLN A 136 44.82 9.40 40.48
C GLN A 136 46.23 8.82 40.60
N GLU A 137 47.27 9.68 40.61
CA GLU A 137 48.55 9.32 41.25
C GLU A 137 49.17 10.53 41.98
N LEU A 138 49.47 10.27 43.27
CA LEU A 138 50.57 10.77 44.11
C LEU A 138 50.43 12.07 44.96
N GLY A 139 50.36 11.83 46.28
CA GLY A 139 51.03 12.60 47.36
C GLY A 139 50.17 13.68 48.04
N GLN A 140 50.05 13.79 49.36
CA GLN A 140 50.81 13.28 50.52
C GLN A 140 49.86 13.01 51.70
#